data_AF-A0A080ZBR4-F1
#
_entry.id   AF-A0A080ZBR4-F1
#
_cell.length_a   1.000
_cell.length_b   1.000
_cell.length_c   1.000
_cell.angle_alpha   90.00
_cell.angle_beta   90.00
_cell.angle_gamma   90.00
#
_symmetry.space_group_name_H-M   'P 1'
#
loop_
_entity.id
_entity.type
_entity.pdbx_description
1 polymer ?
#
loop_
_entity_poly.entity_id
_entity_poly.type
_entity_poly.pdbx_seq_one_letter_code
_entity_poly.pdbx_strand_id
1 'polypeptide(L)'
;MLRRTAIKRQPWTKDAAARRRETLAQQRQARRDLTAHARQLAQQQEPPSPHGGEDAQPMDGVISATSKRRTREERVKQRREHFSKQLMTPEWLIDIPKDLNGNGSLLGEGWYVLPRPEGKRCLVVANGGNTIARIPSGSILKKFPSALPCGSHKTNKSNDGYCILDCIFQEQNETFYVLDVMCWKGYLLYNCTTEFRLYWMRDKLSEGATGMTAPANPFRFLPVPSYESDQEGIMAAYSTTYPFLKDGLLFYMKAGHYEMGLSPLALVWKDANTSRFFVYSAKPSIVLRFEGDNEFVTLEGIALFTANQDFIQEHEVCMWNLTLGMVAY
;
A
#
# COMPACT_ATOMS: atom_id res chain seq x y z
N MET A 1 -18.56 5.78 -24.75
CA MET A 1 -18.61 4.42 -24.18
C MET A 1 -17.22 3.81 -24.23
N LEU A 2 -16.54 3.66 -23.08
CA LEU A 2 -15.31 2.86 -23.02
C LEU A 2 -15.65 1.40 -23.35
N ARG A 3 -14.94 0.82 -24.33
CA ARG A 3 -15.14 -0.55 -24.78
C ARG A 3 -14.75 -1.51 -23.64
N ARG A 4 -15.74 -2.10 -22.97
CA ARG A 4 -15.53 -3.05 -21.88
C ARG A 4 -14.79 -4.28 -22.43
N THR A 5 -13.63 -4.58 -21.88
CA THR A 5 -12.83 -5.76 -22.24
C THR A 5 -13.08 -6.86 -21.22
N ALA A 6 -13.47 -8.05 -21.69
CA ALA A 6 -13.70 -9.22 -20.82
C ALA A 6 -12.44 -9.51 -19.97
N ILE A 7 -12.62 -9.92 -18.72
CA ILE A 7 -11.53 -10.14 -17.75
C ILE A 7 -10.48 -11.11 -18.28
N LYS A 8 -10.91 -12.22 -18.90
CA LYS A 8 -10.04 -13.20 -19.58
C LYS A 8 -9.21 -12.62 -20.73
N ARG A 9 -9.59 -11.44 -21.23
CA ARG A 9 -8.88 -10.72 -22.30
C ARG A 9 -8.03 -9.58 -21.77
N GLN A 10 -8.14 -9.23 -20.48
CA GLN A 10 -7.31 -8.21 -19.85
C GLN A 10 -5.84 -8.67 -19.86
N PRO A 11 -4.89 -7.84 -20.30
CA PRO A 11 -3.48 -8.21 -20.39
C PRO A 11 -2.92 -8.78 -19.09
N TRP A 12 -3.39 -8.32 -17.93
CA TRP A 12 -2.94 -8.81 -16.63
C TRP A 12 -3.24 -10.29 -16.36
N THR A 13 -4.25 -10.86 -17.02
CA THR A 13 -4.67 -12.26 -16.79
C THR A 13 -3.89 -13.26 -17.62
N LYS A 14 -3.11 -12.82 -18.62
CA LYS A 14 -2.60 -13.71 -19.66
C LYS A 14 -1.28 -14.38 -19.32
N ASP A 15 -0.41 -13.73 -18.54
CA ASP A 15 0.84 -14.32 -18.04
C ASP A 15 1.38 -13.53 -16.83
N ALA A 16 1.15 -14.04 -15.62
CA ALA A 16 1.67 -13.42 -14.39
C ALA A 16 3.21 -13.42 -14.35
N ALA A 17 3.87 -14.44 -14.90
CA ALA A 17 5.32 -14.54 -14.90
C ALA A 17 5.97 -13.53 -15.86
N ALA A 18 5.39 -13.33 -17.05
CA ALA A 18 5.84 -12.27 -17.97
C ALA A 18 5.70 -10.89 -17.35
N ARG A 19 4.58 -10.60 -16.67
CA ARG A 19 4.39 -9.32 -15.99
C ARG A 19 5.41 -9.07 -14.90
N ARG A 20 5.68 -10.07 -14.05
CA ARG A 20 6.74 -9.97 -13.03
C ARG A 20 8.09 -9.64 -13.66
N ARG A 21 8.48 -10.36 -14.72
CA ARG A 21 9.74 -10.12 -15.44
C ARG A 21 9.80 -8.71 -16.04
N GLU A 22 8.72 -8.27 -16.68
CA GLU A 22 8.62 -6.96 -17.30
C GLU A 22 8.67 -5.84 -16.26
N THR A 23 7.88 -5.92 -15.19
CA THR A 23 7.90 -4.96 -14.08
C THR A 23 9.28 -4.88 -13.44
N LEU A 24 9.94 -6.01 -13.18
CA LEU A 24 11.29 -6.01 -12.60
C LEU A 24 12.32 -5.38 -13.56
N ALA A 25 12.24 -5.68 -14.86
CA ALA A 25 13.11 -5.08 -15.87
C ALA A 25 12.90 -3.55 -15.97
N GLN A 26 11.65 -3.10 -15.94
CA GLN A 26 11.29 -1.68 -15.89
C GLN A 26 11.84 -1.02 -14.63
N GLN A 27 11.69 -1.64 -13.46
CA GLN A 27 12.21 -1.11 -12.20
C GLN A 27 13.73 -0.95 -12.18
N ARG A 28 14.48 -1.85 -12.83
CA ARG A 28 15.95 -1.75 -12.96
C ARG A 28 16.41 -0.60 -13.85
N GLN A 29 15.63 -0.27 -14.88
CA GLN A 29 15.95 0.80 -15.83
C GLN A 29 15.44 2.17 -15.35
N ALA A 30 14.35 2.18 -14.58
CA ALA A 30 13.69 3.40 -14.16
C ALA A 30 14.54 4.21 -13.16
N ARG A 31 14.78 5.48 -13.47
CA ARG A 31 15.35 6.47 -12.55
C ARG A 31 14.23 7.33 -11.97
N ARG A 32 13.51 6.79 -10.99
CA ARG A 32 12.39 7.49 -10.33
C ARG A 32 12.93 8.49 -9.30
N ASP A 33 12.69 9.79 -9.52
CA ASP A 33 12.86 10.78 -8.45
C ASP A 33 11.54 10.92 -7.68
N LEU A 34 11.53 10.42 -6.45
CA LEU A 34 10.37 10.47 -5.56
C LEU A 34 10.56 11.47 -4.42
N THR A 35 11.56 12.36 -4.51
CA THR A 35 11.91 13.29 -3.44
C THR A 35 10.80 14.30 -3.18
N ALA A 36 10.30 14.96 -4.24
CA ALA A 36 9.20 15.90 -4.13
C ALA A 36 7.92 15.20 -3.63
N HIS A 37 7.64 14.01 -4.16
CA HIS A 37 6.48 13.21 -3.77
C HIS A 37 6.51 12.84 -2.27
N ALA A 38 7.63 12.31 -1.78
CA ALA A 38 7.77 11.92 -0.38
C ALA A 38 7.70 13.13 0.57
N ARG A 39 8.28 14.27 0.18
CA ARG A 39 8.15 15.54 0.93
C ARG A 39 6.69 16.02 0.98
N GLN A 40 5.97 15.94 -0.14
CA GLN A 40 4.57 16.31 -0.21
C GLN A 40 3.71 15.49 0.75
N LEU A 41 3.95 14.16 0.82
CA LEU A 41 3.31 13.28 1.79
C LEU A 41 3.62 13.69 3.23
N ALA A 42 4.90 13.91 3.54
CA ALA A 42 5.37 14.29 4.87
C ALA A 42 4.75 15.62 5.34
N GLN A 43 4.70 16.61 4.47
CA GLN A 43 4.15 17.94 4.76
C GLN A 43 2.62 17.97 4.69
N GLN A 44 1.97 16.87 4.28
CA GLN A 44 0.53 16.78 4.09
C GLN A 44 -0.03 17.88 3.17
N GLN A 45 0.78 18.26 2.18
CA GLN A 45 0.44 19.28 1.20
C GLN A 45 -0.64 18.78 0.25
N GLU A 46 -1.45 19.71 -0.24
CA GLU A 46 -2.45 19.40 -1.26
C GLU A 46 -1.72 19.09 -2.59
N PRO A 47 -2.15 18.04 -3.31
CA PRO A 47 -1.56 17.73 -4.61
C PRO A 47 -1.76 18.87 -5.60
N PRO A 48 -0.74 19.16 -6.43
CA PRO A 48 -0.83 20.23 -7.43
C PRO A 48 -2.02 19.98 -8.35
N SER A 49 -2.69 21.05 -8.75
CA SER A 49 -3.86 20.97 -9.62
C SER A 49 -3.46 20.43 -11.00
N PRO A 50 -4.19 19.46 -11.58
CA PRO A 50 -3.88 18.90 -12.91
C PRO A 50 -4.14 19.86 -14.09
N HIS A 51 -4.28 21.17 -13.85
CA HIS A 51 -4.57 22.19 -14.87
C HIS A 51 -3.49 23.28 -14.90
N GLY A 52 -2.25 22.95 -14.53
CA GLY A 52 -1.19 23.93 -14.32
C GLY A 52 0.17 23.56 -14.93
N GLY A 53 0.21 22.76 -16.00
CA GLY A 53 1.48 22.46 -16.66
C GLY A 53 1.32 21.96 -18.10
N GLU A 54 1.95 22.69 -19.02
CA GLU A 54 2.43 22.29 -20.36
C GLU A 54 1.62 22.61 -21.63
N ASP A 55 0.68 23.56 -21.64
CA ASP A 55 0.17 24.15 -22.89
C ASP A 55 -0.20 25.65 -22.76
N ALA A 56 0.70 26.45 -22.19
CA ALA A 56 0.59 27.91 -22.25
C ALA A 56 1.31 28.43 -23.50
N GLN A 57 0.69 28.30 -24.67
CA GLN A 57 1.04 29.18 -25.78
C GLN A 57 0.63 30.63 -25.45
N PRO A 58 1.44 31.64 -25.79
CA PRO A 58 1.06 33.02 -25.52
C PRO A 58 0.01 33.44 -26.56
N MET A 59 -1.26 33.41 -26.17
CA MET A 59 -2.30 34.15 -26.89
C MET A 59 -2.69 35.37 -26.06
N ASP A 60 -2.26 36.53 -26.56
CA ASP A 60 -2.84 37.83 -26.24
C ASP A 60 -4.37 37.76 -26.39
N GLY A 61 -5.10 38.02 -25.31
CA GLY A 61 -6.56 38.01 -25.38
C GLY A 61 -7.22 37.98 -24.01
N VAL A 62 -7.60 39.16 -23.54
CA VAL A 62 -8.35 39.44 -22.32
C VAL A 62 -9.61 38.57 -22.21
N ILE A 63 -9.57 37.50 -21.39
CA ILE A 63 -10.70 37.06 -20.55
C ILE A 63 -10.12 36.50 -19.24
N SER A 64 -10.39 37.22 -18.14
CA SER A 64 -10.13 36.78 -16.77
C SER A 64 -10.90 35.48 -16.49
N ALA A 65 -10.25 34.33 -16.65
CA ALA A 65 -10.72 33.07 -16.11
C ALA A 65 -10.53 33.09 -14.58
N THR A 66 -11.53 33.59 -13.86
CA THR A 66 -11.59 33.46 -12.40
C THR A 66 -11.52 31.97 -12.04
N SER A 67 -10.40 31.52 -11.48
CA SER A 67 -10.28 30.15 -10.96
C SER A 67 -11.37 29.95 -9.91
N LYS A 68 -12.40 29.15 -10.20
CA LYS A 68 -13.44 28.82 -9.21
C LYS A 68 -12.74 28.25 -7.98
N ARG A 69 -12.86 28.92 -6.82
CA ARG A 69 -12.33 28.43 -5.54
C ARG A 69 -12.98 27.08 -5.25
N ARG A 70 -12.16 26.02 -5.22
CA ARG A 70 -12.62 24.67 -4.88
C ARG A 70 -13.33 24.64 -3.54
N THR A 71 -14.42 23.89 -3.48
CA THR A 71 -15.20 23.68 -2.26
C THR A 71 -14.39 22.91 -1.22
N ARG A 72 -14.80 22.97 0.04
CA ARG A 72 -14.15 22.20 1.13
C ARG A 72 -14.21 20.69 0.84
N GLU A 73 -15.33 20.21 0.30
CA GLU A 73 -15.57 18.81 0.00
C GLU A 73 -14.63 18.30 -1.11
N GLU A 74 -14.46 19.08 -2.18
CA GLU A 74 -13.52 18.77 -3.26
C GLU A 74 -12.08 18.64 -2.75
N ARG A 75 -11.65 19.54 -1.86
CA ARG A 75 -10.30 19.46 -1.26
C ARG A 75 -10.12 18.23 -0.38
N VAL A 76 -11.13 17.87 0.40
CA VAL A 76 -11.10 16.66 1.23
C VAL A 76 -11.04 15.42 0.34
N LYS A 77 -11.84 15.37 -0.72
CA LYS A 77 -11.85 14.27 -1.71
C LYS A 77 -10.48 14.13 -2.39
N GLN A 78 -9.93 15.22 -2.93
CA GLN A 78 -8.63 15.23 -3.59
C GLN A 78 -7.49 14.79 -2.64
N ARG A 79 -7.54 15.22 -1.38
CA ARG A 79 -6.57 14.81 -0.36
C ARG A 79 -6.68 13.31 -0.07
N ARG A 80 -7.90 12.78 0.08
CA ARG A 80 -8.12 11.34 0.29
C ARG A 80 -7.60 10.52 -0.91
N GLU A 81 -7.91 10.95 -2.12
CA GLU A 81 -7.42 10.32 -3.36
C GLU A 81 -5.91 10.33 -3.49
N HIS A 82 -5.25 11.41 -3.05
CA HIS A 82 -3.80 11.46 -3.03
C HIS A 82 -3.21 10.41 -2.09
N PHE A 83 -3.74 10.29 -0.87
CA PHE A 83 -3.25 9.33 0.12
C PHE A 83 -3.69 7.88 -0.14
N SER A 84 -4.78 7.65 -0.87
CA SER A 84 -5.30 6.30 -1.13
C SER A 84 -4.41 5.48 -2.07
N LYS A 85 -3.58 6.15 -2.85
CA LYS A 85 -2.73 5.55 -3.90
C LYS A 85 -1.30 5.26 -3.44
N GLN A 86 -1.02 5.31 -2.14
CA GLN A 86 0.36 5.36 -1.62
C GLN A 86 0.95 4.01 -1.21
N LEU A 87 0.13 2.97 -1.09
CA LEU A 87 0.57 1.66 -0.62
C LEU A 87 0.72 0.69 -1.79
N MET A 88 1.72 -0.18 -1.71
CA MET A 88 1.90 -1.32 -2.60
C MET A 88 0.84 -2.39 -2.31
N THR A 89 0.02 -2.71 -3.29
CA THR A 89 -1.08 -3.67 -3.17
C THR A 89 -0.64 -4.99 -3.81
N PRO A 90 -0.66 -6.11 -3.06
CA PRO A 90 -0.29 -7.40 -3.61
C PRO A 90 -1.38 -7.96 -4.52
N GLU A 91 -0.98 -8.73 -5.52
CA GLU A 91 -1.87 -9.60 -6.29
C GLU A 91 -2.17 -10.91 -5.54
N TRP A 92 -3.24 -11.59 -5.90
CA TRP A 92 -3.46 -12.94 -5.38
C TRP A 92 -2.41 -13.91 -5.95
N LEU A 93 -1.87 -14.77 -5.09
CA LEU A 93 -1.02 -15.88 -5.49
C LEU A 93 -1.88 -16.97 -6.16
N ILE A 94 -2.19 -16.77 -7.43
CA ILE A 94 -2.89 -17.75 -8.28
C ILE A 94 -1.87 -18.71 -8.89
N ASP A 95 -0.83 -18.15 -9.54
CA ASP A 95 0.25 -18.90 -10.16
C ASP A 95 1.54 -18.79 -9.32
N ILE A 96 2.03 -19.96 -8.88
CA ILE A 96 3.24 -20.07 -8.07
C ILE A 96 4.47 -19.66 -8.92
N PRO A 97 5.25 -18.64 -8.49
CA PRO A 97 6.51 -18.30 -9.16
C PRO A 97 7.46 -19.50 -9.18
N LYS A 98 8.07 -19.79 -10.32
CA LYS A 98 9.07 -20.88 -10.43
C LYS A 98 10.32 -20.61 -9.61
N ASP A 99 10.61 -19.33 -9.39
CA ASP A 99 11.71 -18.81 -8.60
C ASP A 99 11.31 -18.45 -7.18
N LEU A 100 10.18 -18.97 -6.67
CA LEU A 100 9.66 -18.65 -5.34
C LEU A 100 10.74 -18.83 -4.25
N ASN A 101 11.39 -19.99 -4.26
CA ASN A 101 12.48 -20.34 -3.33
C ASN A 101 13.87 -19.90 -3.83
N GLY A 102 13.94 -19.08 -4.88
CA GLY A 102 15.20 -18.65 -5.52
C GLY A 102 15.73 -19.60 -6.59
N ASN A 103 15.24 -20.84 -6.69
CA ASN A 103 15.71 -21.78 -7.71
C ASN A 103 15.33 -21.31 -9.12
N GLY A 104 16.29 -21.34 -10.05
CA GLY A 104 16.05 -20.92 -11.44
C GLY A 104 16.04 -19.41 -11.67
N SER A 105 16.27 -18.59 -10.63
CA SER A 105 16.65 -17.19 -10.82
C SER A 105 18.12 -17.10 -11.21
N LEU A 106 18.45 -16.38 -12.28
CA LEU A 106 19.84 -16.13 -12.71
C LEU A 106 20.64 -15.35 -11.66
N LEU A 107 19.96 -14.63 -10.77
CA LEU A 107 20.54 -13.77 -9.74
C LEU A 107 20.19 -14.24 -8.31
N GLY A 108 19.56 -15.41 -8.16
CA GLY A 108 19.13 -15.94 -6.86
C GLY A 108 18.03 -15.11 -6.18
N GLU A 109 17.29 -14.30 -6.94
CA GLU A 109 16.51 -13.18 -6.41
C GLU A 109 15.27 -13.57 -5.60
N GLY A 110 14.83 -14.82 -5.61
CA GLY A 110 13.87 -15.40 -4.65
C GLY A 110 12.69 -14.54 -4.18
N TRP A 111 12.03 -15.01 -3.12
CA TRP A 111 10.95 -14.29 -2.48
C TRP A 111 11.07 -14.40 -0.97
N TYR A 112 10.65 -13.36 -0.26
CA TYR A 112 10.35 -13.45 1.16
C TYR A 112 8.89 -13.82 1.37
N VAL A 113 8.62 -14.62 2.39
CA VAL A 113 7.28 -14.90 2.91
C VAL A 113 7.10 -14.27 4.29
N LEU A 114 5.97 -13.59 4.50
CA LEU A 114 5.63 -12.89 5.72
C LEU A 114 4.25 -13.36 6.24
N PRO A 115 4.11 -13.70 7.53
CA PRO A 115 2.82 -13.94 8.16
C PRO A 115 2.09 -12.60 8.29
N ARG A 116 1.08 -12.36 7.45
CA ARG A 116 0.37 -11.07 7.43
C ARG A 116 -0.51 -10.96 8.67
N PRO A 117 -0.34 -9.93 9.53
CA PRO A 117 -1.25 -9.71 10.65
C PRO A 117 -2.67 -9.37 10.20
N GLU A 118 -3.65 -9.79 10.99
CA GLU A 118 -5.01 -9.27 10.94
C GLU A 118 -5.03 -7.84 11.51
N GLY A 119 -5.66 -6.90 10.79
CA GLY A 119 -5.81 -5.53 11.25
C GLY A 119 -6.06 -4.52 10.12
N LYS A 120 -6.03 -3.23 10.48
CA LYS A 120 -6.24 -2.13 9.54
C LYS A 120 -4.91 -1.77 8.88
N ARG A 121 -4.74 -2.15 7.60
CA ARG A 121 -3.58 -1.68 6.81
C ARG A 121 -3.58 -0.15 6.74
N CYS A 122 -2.43 0.48 6.88
CA CYS A 122 -2.33 1.92 6.92
C CYS A 122 -0.97 2.44 6.46
N LEU A 123 -0.99 3.60 5.82
CA LEU A 123 0.16 4.45 5.59
C LEU A 123 0.45 5.23 6.88
N VAL A 124 1.65 5.11 7.42
CA VAL A 124 2.09 5.88 8.58
C VAL A 124 3.09 6.93 8.13
N VAL A 125 2.84 8.19 8.45
CA VAL A 125 3.71 9.33 8.15
C VAL A 125 4.04 10.06 9.45
N ALA A 126 5.32 10.08 9.82
CA ALA A 126 5.85 10.83 10.96
C ALA A 126 6.66 12.03 10.46
N ASN A 127 6.23 13.23 10.85
CA ASN A 127 6.87 14.48 10.46
C ASN A 127 6.48 15.61 11.43
N GLY A 128 7.39 16.57 11.65
CA GLY A 128 7.09 17.80 12.41
C GLY A 128 6.66 17.57 13.87
N GLY A 129 7.09 16.47 14.48
CA GLY A 129 6.76 16.12 15.86
C GLY A 129 5.40 15.44 16.05
N ASN A 130 4.80 14.92 14.98
CA ASN A 130 3.55 14.16 15.06
C ASN A 130 3.56 13.00 14.06
N THR A 131 2.75 11.97 14.35
CA THR A 131 2.57 10.80 13.48
C THR A 131 1.11 10.68 13.07
N ILE A 132 0.86 10.44 11.78
CA ILE A 132 -0.48 10.22 11.25
C ILE A 132 -0.53 8.88 10.54
N ALA A 133 -1.48 8.03 10.95
CA ALA A 133 -1.83 6.81 10.26
C ALA A 133 -3.07 7.05 9.38
N ARG A 134 -3.05 6.60 8.13
CA ARG A 134 -4.17 6.68 7.18
C ARG A 134 -4.49 5.31 6.62
N ILE A 135 -5.77 4.94 6.60
CA ILE A 135 -6.23 3.70 5.95
C ILE A 135 -6.15 3.83 4.40
N PRO A 136 -6.31 2.73 3.63
CA PRO A 136 -6.15 2.77 2.18
C PRO A 136 -7.16 3.67 1.46
N SER A 137 -8.24 4.10 2.10
CA SER A 137 -9.12 5.15 1.57
C SER A 137 -8.54 6.56 1.64
N GLY A 138 -7.32 6.73 2.18
CA GLY A 138 -6.69 8.02 2.47
C GLY A 138 -7.23 8.73 3.71
N SER A 139 -8.29 8.19 4.32
CA SER A 139 -8.88 8.72 5.56
C SER A 139 -7.92 8.53 6.74
N ILE A 140 -7.93 9.48 7.68
CA ILE A 140 -7.09 9.42 8.88
C ILE A 140 -7.65 8.33 9.80
N LEU A 141 -6.80 7.37 10.15
CA LEU A 141 -7.06 6.38 11.18
C LEU A 141 -6.79 6.99 12.56
N LYS A 142 -5.58 7.54 12.75
CA LYS A 142 -5.12 8.09 14.03
C LYS A 142 -4.09 9.21 13.83
N LYS A 143 -3.99 10.10 14.82
CA LYS A 143 -2.91 11.08 15.00
C LYS A 143 -2.34 10.91 16.41
N PHE A 144 -1.03 10.80 16.55
CA PHE A 144 -0.38 10.49 17.83
C PHE A 144 1.12 10.85 17.81
N PRO A 145 1.74 11.13 18.97
CA PRO A 145 3.20 11.19 19.05
C PRO A 145 3.79 9.78 18.93
N SER A 146 4.93 9.63 18.27
CA SER A 146 5.65 8.35 18.24
C SER A 146 7.15 8.50 18.45
N ALA A 147 7.80 7.37 18.75
CA ALA A 147 9.25 7.26 18.80
C ALA A 147 9.90 7.14 17.41
N LEU A 148 9.13 7.20 16.32
CA LEU A 148 9.67 7.27 14.97
C LEU A 148 10.44 8.60 14.76
N PRO A 149 11.37 8.66 13.79
CA PRO A 149 12.03 9.89 13.41
C PRO A 149 11.01 11.00 13.12
N CYS A 150 11.16 12.14 13.79
CA CYS A 150 10.26 13.30 13.69
C CYS A 150 8.77 13.02 14.03
N GLY A 151 8.48 11.90 14.71
CA GLY A 151 7.13 11.48 15.09
C GLY A 151 6.61 12.08 16.41
N SER A 152 7.46 12.72 17.21
CA SER A 152 7.12 13.41 18.46
C SER A 152 8.03 14.62 18.68
N HIS A 153 7.68 15.53 19.60
CA HIS A 153 8.60 16.61 20.00
C HIS A 153 9.98 16.10 20.45
N LYS A 154 10.05 14.92 21.08
CA LYS A 154 11.33 14.32 21.53
C LYS A 154 12.19 13.81 20.36
N THR A 155 11.56 13.39 19.27
CA THR A 155 12.25 12.84 18.08
C THR A 155 12.35 13.83 16.94
N ASN A 156 11.80 15.04 17.09
CA ASN A 156 11.88 16.13 16.12
C ASN A 156 13.21 16.89 16.23
N LYS A 157 14.28 16.29 15.70
CA LYS A 157 15.65 16.83 15.78
C LYS A 157 16.16 17.48 14.48
N SER A 158 15.42 17.35 13.39
CA SER A 158 15.80 17.87 12.06
C SER A 158 14.57 18.40 11.34
N ASN A 159 14.70 19.56 10.69
CA ASN A 159 13.62 20.17 9.91
C ASN A 159 13.34 19.43 8.59
N ASP A 160 14.28 18.62 8.10
CA ASP A 160 14.16 17.90 6.83
C ASP A 160 13.93 16.39 7.01
N GLY A 161 13.86 15.92 8.26
CA GLY A 161 13.64 14.52 8.58
C GLY A 161 12.16 14.15 8.60
N TYR A 162 11.79 13.04 7.97
CA TYR A 162 10.46 12.42 8.09
C TYR A 162 10.57 10.91 7.92
N CYS A 163 9.53 10.19 8.33
CA CYS A 163 9.45 8.73 8.21
C CYS A 163 8.11 8.33 7.58
N ILE A 164 8.16 7.37 6.66
CA ILE A 164 7.00 6.85 5.92
C ILE A 164 7.07 5.32 5.94
N LEU A 165 6.04 4.70 6.50
CA LEU A 165 5.94 3.25 6.68
C LEU A 165 4.62 2.69 6.12
N ASP A 166 4.67 1.43 5.71
CA ASP A 166 3.50 0.59 5.42
C ASP A 166 3.27 -0.32 6.63
N CYS A 167 2.13 -0.18 7.30
CA CYS A 167 1.84 -0.87 8.54
C CYS A 167 0.48 -1.57 8.49
N ILE A 168 0.30 -2.56 9.36
CA ILE A 168 -1.00 -3.07 9.77
C ILE A 168 -1.19 -2.73 11.24
N PHE A 169 -2.21 -1.93 11.53
CA PHE A 169 -2.57 -1.58 12.89
C PHE A 169 -3.52 -2.62 13.48
N GLN A 170 -3.10 -3.25 14.58
CA GLN A 170 -3.93 -4.14 15.36
C GLN A 170 -4.43 -3.42 16.63
N GLU A 171 -5.74 -3.29 16.75
CA GLU A 171 -6.39 -2.55 17.83
C GLU A 171 -6.24 -3.22 19.19
N GLN A 172 -6.37 -4.55 19.26
CA GLN A 172 -6.35 -5.29 20.53
C GLN A 172 -5.00 -5.15 21.27
N ASN A 173 -3.91 -5.03 20.52
CA ASN A 173 -2.55 -4.98 21.06
C ASN A 173 -1.93 -3.57 20.96
N GLU A 174 -2.69 -2.58 20.48
CA GLU A 174 -2.23 -1.21 20.26
C GLU A 174 -0.87 -1.13 19.52
N THR A 175 -0.73 -1.95 18.47
CA THR A 175 0.55 -2.17 17.80
C THR A 175 0.41 -1.95 16.30
N PHE A 176 1.32 -1.17 15.74
CA PHE A 176 1.58 -1.07 14.31
C PHE A 176 2.62 -2.11 13.93
N TYR A 177 2.17 -3.17 13.27
CA TYR A 177 3.07 -4.13 12.65
C TYR A 177 3.58 -3.55 11.33
N VAL A 178 4.87 -3.27 11.25
CA VAL A 178 5.51 -2.64 10.10
C VAL A 178 5.77 -3.71 9.05
N LEU A 179 5.10 -3.59 7.90
CA LEU A 179 5.32 -4.43 6.73
C LEU A 179 6.52 -3.96 5.93
N ASP A 180 6.67 -2.64 5.79
CA ASP A 180 7.67 -2.06 4.91
C ASP A 180 8.05 -0.62 5.28
N VAL A 181 9.18 -0.16 4.74
CA VAL A 181 9.73 1.18 4.93
C VAL A 181 9.96 1.86 3.58
N MET A 182 9.36 3.04 3.41
CA MET A 182 9.51 3.83 2.18
C MET A 182 10.41 5.05 2.40
N CYS A 183 10.43 5.60 3.63
CA CYS A 183 11.35 6.64 4.04
C CYS A 183 11.70 6.50 5.52
N TRP A 184 12.98 6.64 5.86
CA TRP A 184 13.44 6.68 7.25
C TRP A 184 14.36 7.89 7.47
N LYS A 185 13.94 8.84 8.33
CA LYS A 185 14.73 10.05 8.63
C LYS A 185 15.14 10.83 7.36
N GLY A 186 14.26 10.88 6.36
CA GLY A 186 14.51 11.53 5.07
C GLY A 186 15.27 10.69 4.03
N TYR A 187 15.83 9.54 4.40
CA TYR A 187 16.40 8.60 3.45
C TYR A 187 15.28 7.86 2.72
N LEU A 188 15.17 8.07 1.41
CA LEU A 188 14.16 7.43 0.57
C LEU A 188 14.59 6.02 0.20
N LEU A 189 13.70 5.05 0.44
CA LEU A 189 13.95 3.64 0.14
C LEU A 189 13.07 3.09 -0.98
N TYR A 190 12.21 3.90 -1.61
CA TYR A 190 11.31 3.46 -2.69
C TYR A 190 12.02 2.69 -3.81
N ASN A 191 13.24 3.09 -4.18
CA ASN A 191 14.04 2.48 -5.24
C ASN A 191 15.03 1.42 -4.72
N CYS A 192 14.94 1.05 -3.44
CA CYS A 192 15.72 -0.04 -2.89
C CYS A 192 14.96 -1.36 -3.04
N THR A 193 15.71 -2.44 -3.17
CA THR A 193 15.19 -3.80 -3.18
C THR A 193 14.42 -4.10 -1.88
N THR A 194 13.43 -4.99 -1.96
CA THR A 194 12.69 -5.45 -0.77
C THR A 194 13.62 -6.03 0.28
N GLU A 195 14.62 -6.80 -0.14
CA GLU A 195 15.63 -7.36 0.78
C GLU A 195 16.33 -6.29 1.61
N PHE A 196 16.82 -5.23 0.95
CA PHE A 196 17.44 -4.12 1.67
C PHE A 196 16.44 -3.42 2.59
N ARG A 197 15.22 -3.13 2.09
CA ARG A 197 14.18 -2.45 2.87
C ARG A 197 13.81 -3.21 4.14
N LEU A 198 13.56 -4.51 4.04
CA LEU A 198 13.18 -5.33 5.19
C LEU A 198 14.33 -5.50 6.18
N TYR A 199 15.57 -5.69 5.71
CA TYR A 199 16.76 -5.71 6.56
C TYR A 199 16.92 -4.39 7.31
N TRP A 200 16.94 -3.27 6.57
CA TRP A 200 17.13 -1.93 7.12
C TRP A 200 16.04 -1.55 8.12
N MET A 201 14.78 -1.86 7.80
CA MET A 201 13.64 -1.64 8.69
C MET A 201 13.81 -2.35 10.03
N ARG A 202 14.22 -3.63 10.02
CA ARG A 202 14.41 -4.42 11.25
C ARG A 202 15.52 -3.86 12.10
N ASP A 203 16.66 -3.57 11.48
CA ASP A 203 17.82 -2.95 12.12
C ASP A 203 17.38 -1.65 12.83
N LYS A 204 16.75 -0.72 12.10
CA LYS A 204 16.34 0.58 12.66
C LYS A 204 15.22 0.53 13.69
N LEU A 205 14.29 -0.41 13.58
CA LEU A 205 13.27 -0.62 14.62
C LEU A 205 13.84 -1.27 15.89
N SER A 206 14.96 -2.00 15.80
CA SER A 206 15.61 -2.63 16.95
C SER A 206 16.48 -1.68 17.76
N GLU A 207 17.04 -0.63 17.13
CA GLU A 207 17.87 0.39 17.78
C GLU A 207 17.10 1.31 18.74
N GLY A 208 15.78 1.43 18.55
CA GLY A 208 14.97 2.48 19.16
C GLY A 208 13.95 1.99 20.19
N ALA A 209 13.35 2.96 20.89
CA ALA A 209 12.22 2.72 21.79
C ALA A 209 10.88 2.51 21.04
N THR A 210 10.91 2.35 19.71
CA THR A 210 9.71 2.22 18.87
C THR A 210 8.86 1.01 19.22
N GLY A 211 9.49 -0.07 19.69
CA GLY A 211 8.80 -1.28 20.16
C GLY A 211 8.22 -1.20 21.57
N MET A 212 8.42 -0.11 22.31
CA MET A 212 8.00 0.06 23.70
C MET A 212 6.93 1.14 23.84
N THR A 213 5.95 0.93 24.71
CA THR A 213 4.97 1.97 25.04
C THR A 213 5.58 3.01 25.98
N ALA A 214 5.29 4.28 25.70
CA ALA A 214 5.72 5.42 26.50
C ALA A 214 4.75 6.60 26.29
N PRO A 215 4.74 7.63 27.16
CA PRO A 215 3.86 8.79 26.95
C PRO A 215 4.02 9.50 25.59
N ALA A 216 5.23 9.50 25.03
CA ALA A 216 5.52 10.05 23.68
C ALA A 216 5.53 8.97 22.57
N ASN A 217 5.10 7.74 22.89
CA ASN A 217 4.96 6.61 21.96
C ASN A 217 3.87 5.65 22.49
N PRO A 218 2.58 6.01 22.40
CA PRO A 218 1.50 5.21 22.97
C PRO A 218 1.27 3.91 22.20
N PHE A 219 1.72 3.82 20.94
CA PHE A 219 1.60 2.62 20.11
C PHE A 219 2.98 2.05 19.79
N ARG A 220 3.10 0.72 19.87
CA ARG A 220 4.34 0.02 19.51
C ARG A 220 4.46 -0.11 18.00
N PHE A 221 5.68 -0.05 17.49
CA PHE A 221 6.03 -0.38 16.11
C PHE A 221 6.93 -1.61 16.13
N LEU A 222 6.42 -2.73 15.62
CA LEU A 222 7.14 -4.01 15.57
C LEU A 222 7.24 -4.48 14.12
N PRO A 223 8.41 -4.93 13.65
CA PRO A 223 8.52 -5.47 12.30
C PRO A 223 7.73 -6.77 12.17
N VAL A 224 7.09 -6.98 11.02
CA VAL A 224 6.59 -8.32 10.67
C VAL A 224 7.80 -9.21 10.34
N PRO A 225 7.87 -10.43 10.93
CA PRO A 225 8.90 -11.39 10.55
C PRO A 225 8.86 -11.70 9.05
N SER A 226 10.01 -11.93 8.42
CA SER A 226 10.05 -12.52 7.09
C SER A 226 10.99 -13.70 7.09
N TYR A 227 10.66 -14.66 6.25
CA TYR A 227 11.41 -15.89 6.06
C TYR A 227 11.69 -16.05 4.57
N GLU A 228 12.74 -16.80 4.25
CA GLU A 228 12.96 -17.27 2.89
C GLU A 228 11.74 -18.06 2.41
N SER A 229 11.37 -17.92 1.13
CA SER A 229 10.22 -18.67 0.58
C SER A 229 10.62 -20.07 0.09
N ASP A 230 11.51 -20.73 0.84
CA ASP A 230 11.77 -22.16 0.73
C ASP A 230 10.75 -22.94 1.58
N GLN A 231 10.87 -24.27 1.58
CA GLN A 231 9.94 -25.12 2.31
C GLN A 231 9.93 -24.80 3.82
N GLU A 232 11.09 -24.58 4.42
CA GLU A 232 11.22 -24.36 5.87
C GLU A 232 10.65 -22.99 6.26
N GLY A 233 10.99 -21.94 5.51
CA GLY A 233 10.53 -20.59 5.79
C GLY A 233 9.03 -20.39 5.53
N ILE A 234 8.46 -21.04 4.50
CA ILE A 234 7.00 -21.07 4.31
C ILE A 234 6.32 -21.76 5.48
N MET A 235 6.83 -22.91 5.93
CA MET A 235 6.27 -23.61 7.09
C MET A 235 6.41 -22.81 8.37
N ALA A 236 7.52 -22.08 8.56
CA ALA A 236 7.69 -21.17 9.70
C ALA A 236 6.68 -20.02 9.65
N ALA A 237 6.48 -19.37 8.50
CA ALA A 237 5.49 -18.31 8.34
C ALA A 237 4.06 -18.82 8.60
N TYR A 238 3.75 -20.03 8.14
CA TYR A 238 2.42 -20.63 8.22
C TYR A 238 2.08 -21.14 9.63
N SER A 239 2.94 -22.00 10.20
CA SER A 239 2.63 -22.77 11.42
C SER A 239 2.99 -22.06 12.71
N THR A 240 3.90 -21.07 12.69
CA THR A 240 4.31 -20.38 13.91
C THR A 240 3.16 -19.56 14.50
N THR A 241 3.08 -19.58 15.84
CA THR A 241 2.18 -18.70 16.60
C THR A 241 2.85 -17.35 16.78
N TYR A 242 2.15 -16.29 16.39
CA TYR A 242 2.61 -14.91 16.51
C TYR A 242 1.83 -14.19 17.61
N PRO A 243 2.31 -13.03 18.10
CA PRO A 243 1.54 -12.17 19.01
C PRO A 243 0.31 -11.53 18.33
N PHE A 244 -0.03 -11.95 17.12
CA PHE A 244 -1.16 -11.49 16.32
C PHE A 244 -1.82 -12.67 15.61
N LEU A 245 -3.10 -12.51 15.29
CA LEU A 245 -3.78 -13.43 14.38
C LEU A 245 -3.32 -13.16 12.95
N LYS A 246 -3.13 -14.22 12.17
CA LYS A 246 -2.79 -14.08 10.75
C LYS A 246 -4.05 -13.73 9.94
N ASP A 247 -3.85 -13.01 8.85
CA ASP A 247 -4.80 -12.75 7.78
C ASP A 247 -4.12 -12.99 6.42
N GLY A 248 -3.56 -14.20 6.29
CA GLY A 248 -2.84 -14.70 5.13
C GLY A 248 -1.32 -14.68 5.24
N LEU A 249 -0.69 -15.08 4.13
CA LEU A 249 0.74 -14.95 3.88
C LEU A 249 0.96 -13.91 2.77
N LEU A 250 1.94 -13.03 2.96
CA LEU A 250 2.43 -12.12 1.93
C LEU A 250 3.74 -12.66 1.37
N PHE A 251 3.92 -12.54 0.07
CA PHE A 251 5.17 -12.87 -0.61
C PHE A 251 5.70 -11.64 -1.32
N TYR A 252 6.95 -11.26 -1.06
CA TYR A 252 7.60 -10.15 -1.74
C TYR A 252 8.82 -10.63 -2.51
N MET A 253 8.93 -10.28 -3.79
CA MET A 253 10.12 -10.56 -4.58
C MET A 253 11.28 -9.75 -3.99
N LYS A 254 12.41 -10.40 -3.70
CA LYS A 254 13.50 -9.73 -2.96
C LYS A 254 14.07 -8.55 -3.72
N ALA A 255 14.24 -8.71 -5.03
CA ALA A 255 14.76 -7.68 -5.93
C ALA A 255 13.77 -6.55 -6.25
N GLY A 256 12.48 -6.70 -5.90
CA GLY A 256 11.45 -5.71 -6.22
C GLY A 256 11.64 -4.39 -5.46
N HIS A 257 11.36 -3.28 -6.13
CA HIS A 257 11.26 -1.96 -5.50
C HIS A 257 9.88 -1.77 -4.86
N TYR A 258 9.75 -0.80 -3.94
CA TYR A 258 8.43 -0.42 -3.44
C TYR A 258 7.71 0.37 -4.54
N GLU A 259 6.59 -0.16 -5.02
CA GLU A 259 5.78 0.43 -6.08
C GLU A 259 4.35 0.64 -5.59
N MET A 260 3.87 1.86 -5.77
CA MET A 260 2.55 2.27 -5.32
C MET A 260 1.46 1.70 -6.22
N GLY A 261 0.37 1.22 -5.65
CA GLY A 261 -0.69 0.55 -6.40
C GLY A 261 -0.47 -0.95 -6.54
N LEU A 262 -1.17 -1.59 -7.46
CA LEU A 262 -1.07 -3.04 -7.66
C LEU A 262 0.30 -3.42 -8.19
N SER A 263 0.95 -4.40 -7.56
CA SER A 263 2.26 -4.90 -8.00
C SER A 263 2.24 -6.42 -8.18
N PRO A 264 2.70 -6.95 -9.33
CA PRO A 264 2.88 -8.38 -9.51
C PRO A 264 4.06 -8.95 -8.72
N LEU A 265 4.93 -8.08 -8.17
CA LEU A 265 6.10 -8.42 -7.35
C LEU A 265 5.77 -8.57 -5.85
N ALA A 266 4.50 -8.37 -5.49
CA ALA A 266 3.96 -8.63 -4.18
C ALA A 266 2.73 -9.53 -4.34
N LEU A 267 2.67 -10.63 -3.60
CA LEU A 267 1.59 -11.61 -3.70
C LEU A 267 0.97 -11.85 -2.32
N VAL A 268 -0.31 -12.25 -2.30
CA VAL A 268 -1.03 -12.64 -1.09
C VAL A 268 -1.69 -13.99 -1.30
N TRP A 269 -1.57 -14.85 -0.29
CA TRP A 269 -2.24 -16.14 -0.22
C TRP A 269 -2.97 -16.28 1.10
N LYS A 270 -4.12 -16.97 1.09
CA LYS A 270 -4.95 -17.20 2.28
C LYS A 270 -5.59 -18.57 2.20
N ASP A 271 -5.82 -19.15 3.36
CA ASP A 271 -6.66 -20.32 3.57
C ASP A 271 -7.40 -20.22 4.91
N ALA A 272 -8.13 -21.27 5.27
CA ALA A 272 -8.90 -21.33 6.51
C ALA A 272 -8.04 -21.29 7.79
N ASN A 273 -6.77 -21.70 7.70
CA ASN A 273 -5.86 -21.73 8.85
C ASN A 273 -5.13 -20.39 9.06
N THR A 274 -4.92 -19.64 7.97
CA THR A 274 -4.19 -18.38 7.99
C THR A 274 -5.08 -17.15 8.02
N SER A 275 -6.40 -17.28 7.84
CA SER A 275 -7.33 -16.15 7.84
C SER A 275 -8.74 -16.56 8.27
N ARG A 276 -9.28 -15.89 9.30
CA ARG A 276 -10.68 -16.07 9.76
C ARG A 276 -11.72 -15.55 8.76
N PHE A 277 -11.29 -14.68 7.84
CA PHE A 277 -12.13 -14.12 6.78
C PHE A 277 -11.97 -14.86 5.45
N PHE A 278 -11.34 -16.04 5.47
CA PHE A 278 -11.21 -16.82 4.25
C PHE A 278 -12.57 -17.39 3.85
N VAL A 279 -13.10 -16.89 2.74
CA VAL A 279 -14.30 -17.43 2.12
C VAL A 279 -13.85 -18.30 0.95
N TYR A 280 -14.01 -19.61 1.09
CA TYR A 280 -13.82 -20.51 -0.04
C TYR A 280 -14.95 -20.26 -1.04
N SER A 281 -14.59 -19.86 -2.26
CA SER A 281 -15.53 -19.78 -3.37
C SER A 281 -15.03 -20.68 -4.49
N ALA A 282 -15.91 -21.58 -4.96
CA ALA A 282 -15.64 -22.41 -6.14
C ALA A 282 -15.43 -21.57 -7.42
N LYS A 283 -15.91 -20.32 -7.42
CA LYS A 283 -15.73 -19.35 -8.51
C LYS A 283 -14.76 -18.24 -8.11
N PRO A 284 -13.91 -17.75 -9.01
CA PRO A 284 -13.08 -16.58 -8.74
C PRO A 284 -13.94 -15.39 -8.32
N SER A 285 -13.55 -14.73 -7.25
CA SER A 285 -14.11 -13.45 -6.82
C SER A 285 -13.13 -12.31 -7.12
N ILE A 286 -13.67 -11.13 -7.37
CA ILE A 286 -12.90 -9.91 -7.61
C ILE A 286 -13.23 -8.94 -6.49
N VAL A 287 -12.22 -8.31 -5.91
CA VAL A 287 -12.43 -7.22 -4.98
C VAL A 287 -12.63 -5.94 -5.78
N LEU A 288 -13.77 -5.29 -5.58
CA LEU A 288 -14.09 -4.00 -6.15
C LEU A 288 -13.96 -2.92 -5.09
N ARG A 289 -13.54 -1.73 -5.50
CA ARG A 289 -13.55 -0.53 -4.72
C ARG A 289 -14.72 0.33 -5.18
N PHE A 290 -15.50 0.83 -4.24
CA PHE A 290 -16.51 1.83 -4.55
C PHE A 290 -15.85 3.22 -4.70
N GLU A 291 -15.94 3.84 -5.87
CA GLU A 291 -15.38 5.16 -6.18
C GLU A 291 -16.48 6.22 -6.41
N GLY A 292 -16.10 7.42 -6.87
CA GLY A 292 -17.05 8.47 -7.21
C GLY A 292 -18.06 8.03 -8.28
N ASP A 293 -19.19 8.72 -8.37
CA ASP A 293 -20.24 8.46 -9.38
C ASP A 293 -20.90 7.08 -9.27
N ASN A 294 -20.90 6.51 -8.05
CA ASN A 294 -21.45 5.21 -7.71
C ASN A 294 -20.80 4.02 -8.44
N GLU A 295 -19.56 4.18 -8.91
CA GLU A 295 -18.86 3.12 -9.64
C GLU A 295 -18.14 2.15 -8.69
N PHE A 296 -18.26 0.86 -8.99
CA PHE A 296 -17.47 -0.22 -8.44
C PHE A 296 -16.37 -0.55 -9.43
N VAL A 297 -15.16 -0.13 -9.09
CA VAL A 297 -13.97 -0.30 -9.90
C VAL A 297 -13.12 -1.43 -9.36
N THR A 298 -12.38 -2.12 -10.21
CA THR A 298 -11.29 -3.01 -9.78
C THR A 298 -10.19 -2.22 -9.07
N LEU A 299 -9.26 -2.90 -8.39
CA LEU A 299 -8.14 -2.23 -7.70
C LEU A 299 -7.24 -1.42 -8.64
N GLU A 300 -7.30 -1.75 -9.93
CA GLU A 300 -6.59 -1.16 -11.06
C GLU A 300 -7.38 -0.03 -11.75
N GLY A 301 -8.56 0.34 -11.24
CA GLY A 301 -9.37 1.45 -11.74
C GLY A 301 -10.30 1.11 -12.91
N ILE A 302 -10.51 -0.18 -13.22
CA ILE A 302 -11.50 -0.58 -14.24
C ILE A 302 -12.90 -0.61 -13.62
N ALA A 303 -13.79 0.32 -13.99
CA ALA A 303 -15.19 0.31 -13.61
C ALA A 303 -15.93 -0.92 -14.18
N LEU A 304 -16.46 -1.77 -13.31
CA LEU A 304 -17.22 -2.98 -13.70
C LEU A 304 -18.73 -2.82 -13.51
N PHE A 305 -19.14 -2.07 -12.49
CA PHE A 305 -20.54 -1.92 -12.09
C PHE A 305 -20.78 -0.49 -11.60
N THR A 306 -21.96 0.06 -11.87
CA THR A 306 -22.38 1.35 -11.32
C THR A 306 -23.66 1.10 -10.55
N ALA A 307 -23.63 1.33 -9.23
CA ALA A 307 -24.78 1.10 -8.38
C ALA A 307 -25.80 2.23 -8.46
N ASN A 308 -27.08 1.87 -8.34
CA ASN A 308 -28.12 2.84 -8.00
C ASN A 308 -28.02 3.20 -6.51
N GLN A 309 -28.73 4.27 -6.10
CA GLN A 309 -28.72 4.68 -4.69
C GLN A 309 -29.32 3.64 -3.76
N ASP A 310 -30.32 2.88 -4.23
CA ASP A 310 -30.97 1.84 -3.43
C ASP A 310 -29.97 0.75 -3.00
N PHE A 311 -29.15 0.26 -3.94
CA PHE A 311 -28.10 -0.73 -3.64
C PHE A 311 -27.06 -0.20 -2.64
N ILE A 312 -26.70 1.07 -2.74
CA ILE A 312 -25.74 1.71 -1.83
C ILE A 312 -26.30 1.81 -0.42
N GLN A 313 -27.58 2.17 -0.29
CA GLN A 313 -28.26 2.27 1.00
C GLN A 313 -28.48 0.89 1.62
N GLU A 314 -28.96 -0.08 0.84
CA GLU A 314 -29.22 -1.45 1.29
C GLU A 314 -27.96 -2.15 1.83
N HIS A 315 -26.83 -1.93 1.18
CA HIS A 315 -25.56 -2.56 1.56
C HIS A 315 -24.60 -1.63 2.34
N GLU A 316 -25.09 -0.47 2.78
CA GLU A 316 -24.34 0.51 3.58
C GLU A 316 -22.94 0.85 3.00
N VAL A 317 -22.84 0.95 1.67
CA VAL A 317 -21.54 1.08 0.98
C VAL A 317 -21.04 2.51 1.05
N CYS A 318 -19.87 2.72 1.65
CA CYS A 318 -19.19 4.02 1.69
C CYS A 318 -18.13 4.13 0.59
N MET A 319 -17.90 5.34 0.08
CA MET A 319 -16.79 5.61 -0.85
C MET A 319 -15.47 5.06 -0.31
N TRP A 320 -14.72 4.40 -1.19
CA TRP A 320 -13.45 3.73 -0.96
C TRP A 320 -13.53 2.43 -0.16
N ASN A 321 -14.74 1.91 0.13
CA ASN A 321 -14.92 0.55 0.65
C ASN A 321 -14.49 -0.47 -0.40
N LEU A 322 -13.89 -1.57 0.08
CA LEU A 322 -13.65 -2.76 -0.73
C LEU A 322 -14.81 -3.73 -0.56
N THR A 323 -15.45 -4.12 -1.65
CA THR A 323 -16.53 -5.12 -1.69
C THR A 323 -16.11 -6.33 -2.50
N LEU A 324 -16.52 -7.52 -2.09
CA LEU A 324 -16.25 -8.75 -2.83
C LEU A 324 -17.33 -8.94 -3.91
N GLY A 325 -16.97 -8.79 -5.17
CA GLY A 325 -17.80 -9.16 -6.31
C GLY A 325 -17.56 -10.61 -6.74
N MET A 326 -18.62 -11.37 -7.01
CA MET A 326 -18.48 -12.69 -7.63
C MET A 326 -18.44 -12.54 -9.15
N VAL A 327 -17.48 -13.18 -9.82
CA VAL A 327 -17.54 -13.33 -11.27
C VAL A 327 -18.53 -14.45 -11.57
N ALA A 328 -19.76 -14.08 -11.91
CA ALA A 328 -20.62 -14.98 -12.66
C ALA A 328 -20.07 -15.04 -14.09
N TYR A 329 -19.62 -16.23 -14.51
CA TYR A 329 -19.28 -16.49 -15.91
C TYR A 329 -20.52 -16.54 -16.78
#